data_AF-A0A7V4AML3-F1
#
_entry.id   AF-A0A7V4AML3-F1
#
_cell.length_a   1.000
_cell.length_b   1.000
_cell.length_c   1.000
_cell.angle_alpha   90.00
_cell.angle_beta   90.00
_cell.angle_gamma   90.00
#
_symmetry.space_group_name_H-M   'P 1'
#
loop_
_entity.id
_entity.type
_entity.pdbx_description
1 polymer ?
#
loop_
_entity_poly.entity_id
_entity_poly.type
_entity_poly.pdbx_seq_one_letter_code
_entity_poly.pdbx_strand_id
1 'polypeptide(L)'
;LRVAARGEVQVGALTPPSPPGPEARTVTLALNLPQEAEGRQVRLVLVDDRGEHLVYEGEGRGGLRVSGTYEAVGEARFRLYMDGELVQEWTP
;
A
#
# COMPACT_ATOMS: atom_id res chain seq x y z
N LEU A 1 -7.32 5.83 -68.62
CA LEU A 1 -7.24 4.81 -67.55
C LEU A 1 -7.68 5.47 -66.25
N ARG A 2 -8.78 5.02 -65.63
CA ARG A 2 -9.25 5.54 -64.34
C ARG A 2 -8.46 4.85 -63.24
N VAL A 3 -7.83 5.62 -62.34
CA VAL A 3 -7.38 5.10 -61.05
C VAL A 3 -7.83 6.10 -59.99
N ALA A 4 -8.94 5.78 -59.34
CA ALA A 4 -9.31 6.38 -58.07
C ALA A 4 -8.62 5.55 -56.98
N ALA A 5 -7.64 6.13 -56.30
CA ALA A 5 -7.13 5.57 -55.06
C ALA A 5 -7.76 6.34 -53.90
N ARG A 6 -8.75 5.70 -53.28
CA ARG A 6 -9.48 6.14 -52.09
C ARG A 6 -8.52 6.01 -50.89
N GLY A 7 -7.94 7.12 -50.47
CA GLY A 7 -7.19 7.19 -49.21
C GLY A 7 -8.14 7.40 -48.06
N GLU A 8 -8.58 6.33 -47.40
CA GLU A 8 -9.19 6.44 -46.08
C GLU A 8 -8.07 6.73 -45.08
N VAL A 9 -7.96 7.99 -44.67
CA VAL A 9 -7.14 8.40 -43.52
C VAL A 9 -7.80 7.86 -42.25
N GLN A 10 -7.29 6.75 -41.73
CA GLN A 10 -7.59 6.32 -40.36
C GLN A 10 -7.00 7.37 -39.41
N VAL A 11 -7.87 8.25 -38.92
CA VAL A 11 -7.55 9.12 -37.79
C VAL A 11 -7.49 8.22 -36.57
N GLY A 12 -6.34 7.60 -36.35
CA GLY A 12 -6.05 6.85 -35.13
C GLY A 12 -6.23 7.80 -33.96
N ALA A 13 -7.24 7.55 -33.13
CA ALA A 13 -7.49 8.33 -31.93
C ALA A 13 -6.22 8.35 -31.07
N LEU A 14 -5.58 9.51 -30.97
CA LEU A 14 -4.50 9.75 -30.03
C LEU A 14 -5.14 9.85 -28.65
N THR A 15 -5.39 8.70 -28.01
CA THR A 15 -5.67 8.69 -26.58
C THR A 15 -4.41 9.25 -25.90
N PRO A 16 -4.49 10.36 -25.14
CA PRO A 16 -3.34 10.82 -24.39
C PRO A 16 -2.88 9.69 -23.46
N PRO A 17 -1.55 9.51 -23.26
CA PRO A 17 -1.08 8.54 -22.27
C PRO A 17 -1.71 8.88 -20.93
N SER A 18 -2.30 7.88 -20.27
CA SER A 18 -2.77 8.04 -18.90
C SER A 18 -1.62 8.57 -18.05
N PRO A 19 -1.88 9.50 -17.11
CA PRO A 19 -0.85 9.93 -16.17
C PRO A 19 -0.25 8.69 -15.48
N PRO A 20 1.06 8.72 -15.15
CA PRO A 20 1.67 7.62 -14.42
C PRO A 20 0.86 7.37 -13.14
N GLY A 21 0.50 6.11 -12.92
CA GLY A 21 -0.16 5.70 -11.68
C GLY A 21 0.74 5.97 -10.47
N PRO A 22 0.19 5.94 -9.25
CA PRO A 22 0.97 6.12 -8.03
C PRO A 22 2.20 5.19 -8.02
N GLU A 23 3.37 5.76 -7.71
CA GLU A 23 4.64 5.04 -7.76
C GLU A 23 4.75 4.05 -6.59
N ALA A 24 5.28 2.86 -6.88
CA ALA A 24 5.65 1.89 -5.85
C ALA A 24 6.97 2.32 -5.19
N ARG A 25 7.02 2.28 -3.86
CA ARG A 25 8.23 2.52 -3.08
C ARG A 25 8.41 1.49 -1.98
N THR A 26 9.66 1.32 -1.59
CA THR A 26 10.05 0.49 -0.45
C THR A 26 9.93 1.30 0.84
N VAL A 27 9.24 0.75 1.85
CA VAL A 27 9.09 1.33 3.19
C VAL A 27 9.65 0.39 4.26
N THR A 28 10.18 0.95 5.34
CA THR A 28 10.79 0.17 6.42
C THR A 28 9.96 0.31 7.70
N LEU A 29 9.76 -0.81 8.39
CA LEU A 29 9.15 -0.85 9.72
C LEU A 29 10.21 -1.26 10.75
N ALA A 30 10.23 -0.55 11.87
CA ALA A 30 10.87 -1.00 13.11
C ALA A 30 10.04 -0.50 14.30
N LEU A 31 9.20 -1.38 14.84
CA LEU A 31 8.32 -1.10 15.96
C LEU A 31 8.65 -2.07 17.11
N ASN A 32 8.83 -1.54 18.32
CA ASN A 32 8.71 -2.36 19.52
C ASN A 32 7.27 -2.25 19.99
N LEU A 33 6.58 -3.39 20.18
CA LEU A 33 5.23 -3.37 20.71
C LEU A 33 5.23 -2.71 22.10
N PRO A 34 4.27 -1.82 22.38
CA PRO A 34 4.20 -1.14 23.67
C PRO A 34 3.81 -2.15 24.76
N GLN A 35 4.06 -1.83 26.04
CA GLN A 35 3.82 -2.77 27.15
C GLN A 35 2.34 -3.13 27.29
N GLU A 36 1.46 -2.21 26.91
CA GLU A 36 0.02 -2.38 26.86
C GLU A 36 -0.42 -3.48 25.88
N ALA A 37 0.47 -3.94 24.98
CA ALA A 37 0.18 -5.05 24.07
C ALA A 37 0.20 -6.43 24.76
N GLU A 38 0.82 -6.56 25.94
CA GLU A 38 1.00 -7.84 26.63
C GLU A 38 -0.33 -8.56 26.84
N GLY A 39 -0.46 -9.78 26.29
CA GLY A 39 -1.64 -10.62 26.43
C GLY A 39 -2.87 -10.16 25.63
N ARG A 40 -2.76 -9.11 24.81
CA ARG A 40 -3.84 -8.60 23.94
C ARG A 40 -3.69 -9.14 22.53
N GLN A 41 -4.77 -9.22 21.77
CA GLN A 41 -4.69 -9.53 20.35
C GLN A 41 -4.15 -8.32 19.59
N VAL A 42 -3.00 -8.45 18.94
CA VAL A 42 -2.38 -7.38 18.15
C VAL A 42 -2.57 -7.65 16.66
N ARG A 43 -2.93 -6.59 15.91
CA ARG A 43 -2.95 -6.59 14.45
C ARG A 43 -2.25 -5.34 13.94
N LEU A 44 -1.21 -5.50 13.13
CA LEU A 44 -0.49 -4.41 12.48
C LEU A 44 -0.67 -4.55 10.96
N VAL A 45 -1.10 -3.47 10.33
CA VAL A 45 -1.29 -3.42 8.87
C VAL A 45 -0.55 -2.23 8.26
N LEU A 46 -0.16 -2.37 7.01
CA LEU A 46 0.24 -1.29 6.12
C LEU A 46 -0.94 -0.97 5.21
N VAL A 47 -1.44 0.24 5.24
CA VAL A 47 -2.51 0.73 4.36
C VAL A 47 -1.87 1.56 3.26
N ASP A 48 -2.05 1.16 2.02
CA ASP A 48 -1.62 1.90 0.84
C ASP A 48 -2.77 2.10 -0.17
N ASP A 49 -2.50 2.67 -1.34
CA ASP A 49 -3.53 2.89 -2.37
C ASP A 49 -4.15 1.57 -2.91
N ARG A 50 -3.54 0.41 -2.65
CA ARG A 50 -4.07 -0.93 -2.97
C ARG A 50 -4.93 -1.51 -1.84
N GLY A 51 -4.94 -0.89 -0.66
CA GLY A 51 -5.73 -1.32 0.51
C GLY A 51 -4.88 -1.72 1.71
N GLU A 52 -5.44 -2.57 2.58
CA GLU A 52 -4.76 -3.06 3.78
C GLU A 52 -3.90 -4.30 3.49
N HIS A 53 -2.63 -4.26 3.90
CA HIS A 53 -1.69 -5.37 3.85
C HIS A 53 -1.33 -5.80 5.28
N LEU A 54 -1.54 -7.07 5.60
CA LEU A 54 -1.20 -7.58 6.93
C LEU A 54 0.31 -7.65 7.12
N VAL A 55 0.79 -7.01 8.18
CA VAL A 55 2.20 -7.01 8.57
C VAL A 55 2.45 -7.99 9.71
N TYR A 56 1.58 -7.99 10.73
CA TYR A 56 1.68 -8.87 11.89
C TYR A 56 0.29 -9.09 12.50
N GLU A 57 0.02 -10.31 12.94
CA GLU A 57 -1.16 -10.68 13.72
C GLU A 57 -0.79 -11.74 14.75
N GLY A 58 -1.24 -11.57 15.99
CA GLY A 58 -1.01 -12.54 17.06
C GLY A 58 -1.16 -11.92 18.45
N GLU A 59 -0.94 -12.75 19.47
CA GLU A 59 -0.90 -12.29 20.86
C GLU A 59 0.30 -11.36 21.05
N GLY A 60 0.01 -10.16 21.55
CA GLY A 60 0.99 -9.13 21.82
C GLY A 60 1.89 -9.51 22.99
N ARG A 61 3.18 -9.23 22.79
CA ARG A 61 4.22 -9.35 23.81
C ARG A 61 4.91 -7.99 23.94
N GLY A 62 4.86 -7.39 25.12
CA GLY A 62 5.47 -6.10 25.40
C GLY A 62 6.96 -6.11 25.06
N GLY A 63 7.41 -5.12 24.31
CA GLY A 63 8.81 -5.02 23.87
C GLY A 63 9.21 -5.96 22.74
N LEU A 64 8.29 -6.81 22.23
CA LEU A 64 8.54 -7.59 21.02
C LEU A 64 8.82 -6.64 19.85
N ARG A 65 9.92 -6.91 19.14
CA ARG A 65 10.29 -6.14 17.96
C ARG A 65 9.63 -6.74 16.71
N VAL A 66 8.83 -5.93 16.04
CA VAL A 66 8.31 -6.18 14.70
C VAL A 66 9.05 -5.28 13.72
N SER A 67 9.75 -5.88 12.75
CA SER A 67 10.52 -5.12 11.75
C SER A 67 10.54 -5.82 10.41
N GLY A 68 10.61 -5.04 9.35
CA GLY A 68 10.64 -5.56 7.99
C GLY A 68 10.68 -4.44 6.95
N THR A 69 10.74 -4.85 5.70
CA THR A 69 10.72 -3.97 4.53
C THR A 69 9.55 -4.39 3.65
N TYR A 70 8.73 -3.43 3.24
CA TYR A 70 7.48 -3.65 2.52
C TYR A 70 7.42 -2.77 1.27
N GLU A 71 6.72 -3.24 0.24
CA GLU A 71 6.40 -2.44 -0.92
C GLU A 71 5.05 -1.74 -0.70
N ALA A 72 5.01 -0.43 -0.87
CA ALA A 72 3.80 0.38 -0.78
C ALA A 72 3.58 1.17 -2.07
N VAL A 73 2.32 1.35 -2.47
CA VAL A 73 1.93 2.15 -3.63
C VAL A 73 1.22 3.41 -3.16
N GLY A 74 1.68 4.58 -3.62
CA GLY A 74 1.01 5.84 -3.32
C GLY A 74 1.14 6.25 -1.85
N GLU A 75 0.07 6.77 -1.24
CA GLU A 75 0.13 7.11 0.19
C GLU A 75 0.24 5.84 1.04
N ALA A 76 1.05 5.86 2.09
CA ALA A 76 1.26 4.68 2.93
C ALA A 76 1.16 5.04 4.41
N ARG A 77 0.44 4.25 5.19
CA ARG A 77 0.29 4.42 6.65
C ARG A 77 0.34 3.06 7.34
N PHE A 78 1.09 2.94 8.41
CA PHE A 78 0.97 1.79 9.31
C PHE A 78 -0.14 2.06 10.32
N ARG A 79 -0.91 1.00 10.65
CA ARG A 79 -1.95 1.02 11.68
C ARG A 79 -1.78 -0.14 12.64
N LEU A 80 -1.61 0.18 13.92
CA LEU A 80 -1.56 -0.79 15.00
C LEU A 80 -2.93 -0.85 15.68
N TYR A 81 -3.45 -2.07 15.80
CA TYR A 81 -4.69 -2.37 16.51
C TYR A 81 -4.40 -3.31 17.69
N MET A 82 -5.13 -3.12 18.79
CA MET A 82 -5.15 -4.02 19.94
C MET A 82 -6.60 -4.37 20.28
N ASP A 83 -6.93 -5.65 20.32
CA ASP A 83 -8.29 -6.18 20.49
C ASP A 83 -9.32 -5.54 19.54
N GLY A 84 -8.86 -5.17 18.33
CA GLY A 84 -9.67 -4.54 17.30
C GLY A 84 -9.74 -3.01 17.38
N GLU A 85 -9.21 -2.38 18.43
CA GLU A 85 -9.18 -0.92 18.57
C GLU A 85 -7.92 -0.32 17.94
N LEU A 86 -8.06 0.74 17.13
CA LEU A 86 -6.92 1.46 16.56
C LEU A 86 -6.20 2.24 17.66
N VAL A 87 -4.97 1.84 17.97
CA VAL A 87 -4.16 2.47 19.02
C VAL A 87 -3.12 3.45 18.45
N GLN A 88 -2.64 3.21 17.24
CA GLN A 88 -1.64 4.06 16.62
C GLN A 88 -1.73 4.02 15.09
N GLU A 89 -1.55 5.18 14.45
CA GLU A 89 -1.37 5.33 13.01
C GLU A 89 -0.17 6.24 12.75
N TRP A 90 0.67 5.89 11.77
CA TRP A 90 1.80 6.73 11.36
C TRP A 90 2.21 6.49 9.91
N THR A 91 2.87 7.48 9.30
CA THR A 91 3.49 7.34 7.98
C THR A 91 4.90 6.74 8.11
N PRO A 92 5.30 5.83 7.21
CA PRO A 92 6.65 5.26 7.17
C PRO A 92 7.76 6.28 6.89
#